data_AF-A0A3B5ARY8-F1
#
_entry.id   AF-A0A3B5ARY8-F1
#
_cell.length_a   1.000
_cell.length_b   1.000
_cell.length_c   1.000
_cell.angle_alpha   90.00
_cell.angle_beta   90.00
_cell.angle_gamma   90.00
#
_symmetry.space_group_name_H-M   'P 1'
#
loop_
_entity.id
_entity.type
_entity.pdbx_description
1 polymer ?
#
loop_
_entity_poly.entity_id
_entity_poly.type
_entity_poly.pdbx_seq_one_letter_code
_entity_poly.pdbx_strand_id
1 'polypeptide(L)' 'CFQIQTLEPSQSSWRIVGGTLAPKDKWGWQVSMHWRGRHVCGGAIISTRWVITAAHCFGCQLRQKMKHSQGADFHQPLHS' A
#
# COMPACT_ATOMS: atom_id res chain seq x y z
N CYS A 1 9.64 0.67 2.43
CA CYS A 1 8.93 1.61 3.33
C CYS A 1 7.44 1.76 2.94
N PHE A 2 6.80 0.69 2.49
CA PHE A 2 5.35 0.48 2.51
C PHE A 2 5.23 -1.02 2.79
N GLN A 3 4.83 -1.36 4.00
CA GLN A 3 4.70 -2.74 4.46
C GLN A 3 3.32 -2.87 5.09
N ILE A 4 2.58 -3.90 4.74
CA ILE A 4 1.30 -4.16 5.40
C ILE A 4 1.62 -4.71 6.78
N GLN A 5 1.03 -4.12 7.81
CA GLN A 5 1.12 -4.62 9.17
C GLN A 5 -0.17 -5.36 9.52
N THR A 6 -0.04 -6.46 10.25
CA THR A 6 -1.15 -7.22 10.84
C THR A 6 -1.19 -7.02 12.36
N LEU A 7 -2.35 -7.31 12.97
CA LEU A 7 -2.47 -7.32 14.42
C LEU A 7 -1.47 -8.33 15.01
N GLU A 8 -0.84 -7.94 16.11
CA GLU A 8 -0.04 -8.86 16.89
C GLU A 8 -0.97 -9.88 17.58
N PRO A 9 -0.64 -11.19 17.60
CA PRO A 9 -1.56 -12.24 18.07
C PRO A 9 -2.04 -12.10 19.51
N SER A 10 -1.35 -11.27 20.31
CA SER A 10 -1.60 -11.05 21.74
C SER A 10 -2.60 -9.92 22.04
N GLN A 11 -2.98 -9.09 21.06
CA GLN A 11 -3.78 -7.88 21.30
C GLN A 11 -5.18 -7.99 20.68
N SER A 12 -6.23 -8.00 21.51
CA SER A 12 -7.65 -8.01 21.10
C SER A 12 -8.18 -6.64 20.64
N SER A 13 -7.29 -5.72 20.27
CA SER A 13 -7.64 -4.38 19.78
C SER A 13 -7.76 -4.40 18.26
N TRP A 14 -8.81 -3.80 17.70
CA TRP A 14 -9.00 -3.64 16.25
C TRP A 14 -8.03 -2.64 15.60
N ARG A 15 -7.15 -2.02 16.40
CA ARG A 15 -6.20 -1.00 15.96
C ARG A 15 -4.82 -1.63 15.74
N ILE A 16 -4.27 -1.46 14.54
CA ILE A 16 -2.89 -1.81 14.21
C ILE A 16 -1.98 -0.68 14.71
N VAL A 17 -1.27 -0.88 15.82
CA VAL A 17 -0.19 0.01 16.31
C VAL A 17 0.98 -0.89 16.70
N GLY A 18 2.15 -0.70 16.07
CA GLY A 18 3.31 -1.57 16.32
C GLY A 18 3.12 -3.01 15.83
N GLY A 19 2.20 -3.25 14.89
CA GLY A 19 1.88 -4.59 14.39
C GLY A 19 3.05 -5.29 13.68
N THR A 20 2.83 -6.54 13.29
CA THR A 20 3.86 -7.37 12.65
C THR A 20 3.78 -7.29 11.13
N LEU A 21 4.89 -7.52 10.45
CA LEU A 21 4.92 -7.57 8.99
C LEU A 21 3.99 -8.68 8.48
N ALA A 22 3.12 -8.33 7.52
CA ALA A 22 2.29 -9.31 6.85
C ALA A 22 3.16 -10.28 6.03
N PRO A 23 2.83 -11.58 6.02
CA PRO A 23 3.41 -12.52 5.07
C PRO A 23 3.23 -12.04 3.63
N LYS A 24 4.22 -12.34 2.79
CA LYS A 24 4.17 -12.04 1.36
C LYS A 24 2.88 -12.59 0.75
N ASP A 25 2.27 -11.81 -0.16
CA ASP A 25 1.09 -12.19 -0.95
C ASP A 25 -0.20 -12.44 -0.14
N LYS A 26 -0.20 -12.25 1.19
CA LYS A 26 -1.40 -12.42 2.03
C LYS A 26 -2.54 -11.47 1.65
N TRP A 27 -2.19 -10.30 1.13
CA TRP A 27 -3.11 -9.24 0.77
C TRP A 27 -2.88 -8.82 -0.68
N GLY A 28 -3.13 -9.74 -1.62
CA GLY A 28 -2.87 -9.55 -3.05
C GLY A 28 -3.60 -8.37 -3.70
N TRP A 29 -4.62 -7.81 -3.03
CA TRP A 29 -5.31 -6.60 -3.47
C TRP A 29 -4.59 -5.30 -3.08
N GLN A 30 -3.65 -5.32 -2.13
CA GLN A 30 -2.98 -4.09 -1.68
C GLN A 30 -2.08 -3.53 -2.77
N VAL A 31 -2.19 -2.22 -3.00
CA VAL A 31 -1.27 -1.47 -3.86
C VAL A 31 -0.68 -0.27 -3.15
N SER A 32 0.53 0.10 -3.56
CA SER A 32 1.12 1.38 -3.20
C SER A 32 1.17 2.27 -4.44
N MET A 33 0.69 3.50 -4.26
CA MET A 33 0.70 4.55 -5.27
C MET A 33 1.92 5.44 -5.06
N HIS A 34 2.57 5.75 -6.17
CA HIS A 34 3.80 6.51 -6.21
C HIS A 34 3.64 7.78 -7.01
N TRP A 35 4.13 8.87 -6.43
CA TRP A 35 4.33 10.13 -7.12
C TRP A 35 5.83 10.43 -7.15
N ARG A 36 6.36 10.75 -8.33
CA ARG A 36 7.81 11.00 -8.53
C ARG A 36 8.71 9.90 -7.92
N GLY A 37 8.31 8.64 -8.05
CA GLY A 37 9.06 7.48 -7.55
C GLY A 37 8.96 7.21 -6.05
N ARG A 38 8.15 7.96 -5.29
CA ARG A 38 7.98 7.80 -3.84
C ARG A 38 6.56 7.37 -3.49
N HIS A 39 6.40 6.46 -2.54
CA HIS A 39 5.11 6.08 -1.97
C HIS A 39 4.42 7.32 -1.37
N VAL A 40 3.16 7.54 -1.73
CA VAL A 40 2.34 8.64 -1.20
C VAL A 40 1.03 8.18 -0.58
N CYS A 41 0.46 7.08 -1.07
CA CYS A 41 -0.84 6.58 -0.64
C CYS A 41 -0.98 5.07 -0.91
N GLY A 42 -1.91 4.43 -0.20
CA GLY A 42 -2.35 3.06 -0.49
C GLY A 42 -3.59 3.02 -1.40
N GLY A 43 -3.94 1.82 -1.84
CA GLY A 43 -5.19 1.52 -2.55
C GLY A 43 -5.48 0.02 -2.58
N ALA A 44 -6.61 -0.35 -3.16
CA ALA A 44 -7.01 -1.75 -3.33
C ALA A 44 -7.40 -2.06 -4.77
N ILE A 45 -6.96 -3.21 -5.29
CA ILE A 45 -7.40 -3.75 -6.57
C ILE A 45 -8.83 -4.25 -6.42
N ILE A 46 -9.74 -3.68 -7.22
CA ILE A 46 -11.15 -4.11 -7.27
C ILE A 46 -11.48 -4.80 -8.59
N SER A 47 -10.61 -4.67 -9.60
CA SER A 47 -10.67 -5.46 -10.84
C SER A 47 -9.33 -5.47 -11.56
N THR A 48 -9.24 -6.23 -12.66
CA THR A 48 -8.05 -6.30 -13.52
C THR A 48 -7.55 -4.95 -14.05
N ARG A 49 -8.39 -3.91 -14.05
CA ARG A 49 -8.04 -2.56 -14.55
C ARG A 49 -8.35 -1.42 -13.56
N TRP A 50 -8.90 -1.73 -12.39
CA TRP A 50 -9.39 -0.72 -11.47
C TRP A 50 -8.79 -0.88 -10.07
N VAL A 51 -8.27 0.24 -9.57
CA VAL A 51 -7.82 0.43 -8.19
C VAL A 51 -8.72 1.47 -7.54
N ILE A 52 -9.19 1.19 -6.34
CA ILE A 52 -9.86 2.17 -5.47
C ILE A 52 -8.85 2.79 -4.49
N THR A 53 -8.98 4.08 -4.25
CA THR A 53 -8.17 4.83 -3.28
C THR A 53 -8.91 6.09 -2.80
N ALA A 54 -8.34 6.82 -1.86
CA ALA A 54 -8.91 8.07 -1.36
C ALA A 54 -8.70 9.22 -2.36
N ALA A 55 -9.73 10.05 -2.55
CA ALA A 55 -9.67 11.19 -3.46
C ALA A 55 -8.54 12.19 -3.12
N HIS A 56 -8.24 12.38 -1.83
CA HIS A 56 -7.20 13.32 -1.39
C HIS A 56 -5.79 12.92 -1.84
N CYS A 57 -5.58 11.66 -2.25
CA CYS A 57 -4.29 11.20 -2.77
C CYS A 57 -3.91 11.88 -4.10
N PHE A 58 -4.87 12.50 -4.79
CA PHE A 58 -4.64 13.22 -6.05
C PHE A 58 -4.54 14.74 -5.86
N GLY A 59 -4.56 15.27 -4.64
CA GLY A 59 -4.49 16.72 -4.37
C GLY A 59 -5.59 17.54 -5.09
N CYS A 60 -5.49 18.87 -5.04
CA CYS A 60 -6.42 19.75 -5.78
C CYS A 60 -6.30 19.61 -7.31
N GLN A 61 -5.19 19.07 -7.83
CA GLN A 61 -5.05 18.70 -9.25
C GLN A 61 -5.22 17.20 -9.47
N LEU A 62 -6.40 16.79 -9.93
CA LEU A 62 -6.71 15.44 -10.44
C LEU A 62 -5.85 15.00 -11.65
N ARG A 63 -4.89 15.82 -12.11
CA ARG A 63 -4.00 15.53 -13.24
C ARG A 63 -2.68 14.84 -12.86
N GLN A 64 -2.47 14.52 -11.58
CA GLN A 64 -1.27 13.82 -11.15
C GLN A 64 -1.26 12.39 -11.69
N LYS A 65 -0.33 12.10 -12.60
CA LYS A 65 -0.05 10.72 -13.07
C LYS A 65 0.66 9.93 -11.98
N MET A 66 -0.11 9.18 -11.19
CA MET A 66 0.46 8.24 -10.22
C MET A 66 0.80 6.91 -10.87
N LYS A 67 1.92 6.31 -10.45
CA LYS A 67 2.27 4.92 -10.77
C LYS A 67 1.86 4.03 -9.60
N HIS A 68 1.51 2.77 -9.86
CA HIS A 68 1.22 1.82 -8.78
C HIS A 68 2.20 0.63 -8.83
N SER A 69 2.42 -0.01 -7.69
CA SER A 69 2.96 -1.37 -7.62
C SER A 69 2.14 -2.19 -6.62
N GLN A 70 2.06 -3.50 -6.88
CA GLN A 70 1.24 -4.42 -6.09
C GLN A 70 2.04 -4.99 -4.93
N GLY A 71 1.36 -5.35 -3.84
CA GLY A 71 1.93 -5.79 -2.56
C GLY A 71 2.83 -7.03 -2.59
N ALA A 72 2.96 -7.70 -3.75
CA ALA A 72 3.89 -8.80 -3.99
C ALA A 72 5.30 -8.33 -4.43
N ASP A 73 5.39 -7.10 -4.96
CA ASP A 73 6.53 -6.61 -5.75
C ASP A 73 7.43 -5.64 -4.97
N PHE A 74 7.24 -5.55 -3.63
CA PHE A 74 7.96 -4.62 -2.75
C PHE A 74 9.25 -5.18 -2.15
N HIS A 75 9.82 -6.23 -2.73
CA HIS A 75 11.26 -6.48 -2.59
C HIS A 75 12.00 -5.55 -3.56
N GLN A 76 12.00 -4.24 -3.28
CA GLN A 76 13.07 -3.42 -3.86
C GLN A 76 14.36 -3.81 -3.14
N PRO A 77 15.48 -4.03 -3.86
CA PRO A 77 16.77 -4.24 -3.24
C PRO A 77 17.05 -3.05 -2.31
N LEU A 78 17.64 -3.29 -1.14
CA LEU A 78 18.30 -2.22 -0.41
C LEU A 78 19.29 -1.60 -1.39
N HIS A 79 18.98 -0.40 -1.90
CA HIS A 79 20.02 0.41 -2.52
C HIS A 79 20.93 0.82 -1.37
N SER A 80 22.20 0.39 -1.47
CA SER A 80 23.31 0.78 -0.61
C SER A 80 23.51 2.29 -0.64
#